data_AF-A0A969B452-F1
#
_entry.id   AF-A0A969B452-F1
#
_cell.length_a   1.000
_cell.length_b   1.000
_cell.length_c   1.000
_cell.angle_alpha   90.00
_cell.angle_beta   90.00
_cell.angle_gamma   90.00
#
_symmetry.space_group_name_H-M   'P 1'
#
loop_
_entity.id
_entity.type
_entity.pdbx_description
1 polymer ?
#
loop_
_entity_poly.entity_id
_entity_poly.type
_entity_poly.pdbx_seq_one_letter_code
_entity_poly.pdbx_strand_id
1 'polypeptide(L)'
;MQDLYGQAQGLVEQWSDQIQKESQTLFENGQLDQAIATLQSIPEKAPAAPSVKLTVEKWQKSWNEGEAALKSSQDLLARGQWLAAKNQLEKIAPTPYWNQKKKPLLQEAEAGIAGSGTLRSRTGSPGGDRRRCRPEPALSQRQPALV
;
A
#
# COMPACT_ATOMS: atom_id res chain seq x y z
N MET A 1 3.63 31.43 46.19
CA MET A 1 4.45 30.35 45.59
C MET A 1 3.70 29.64 44.45
N GLN A 2 3.22 30.37 43.43
CA GLN A 2 2.50 29.76 42.28
C GLN A 2 3.27 29.87 40.96
N ASP A 3 4.43 30.52 40.96
CA ASP A 3 5.18 30.88 39.75
C ASP A 3 5.98 29.70 39.14
N LEU A 4 6.49 28.79 39.98
CA LEU A 4 7.30 27.64 39.54
C LEU A 4 6.48 26.55 38.82
N TYR A 5 5.19 26.44 39.13
CA TYR A 5 4.34 25.37 38.59
C TYR A 5 3.91 25.67 37.15
N GLY A 6 3.52 26.92 36.85
CA GLY A 6 3.19 27.34 35.48
C GLY A 6 4.39 27.31 34.54
N GLN A 7 5.57 27.72 35.02
CA GLN A 7 6.82 27.62 34.25
C GLN A 7 7.21 26.15 33.97
N ALA A 8 7.03 25.25 34.94
CA ALA A 8 7.28 23.82 34.75
C ALA A 8 6.27 23.18 33.76
N GLN A 9 5.01 23.62 33.76
CA GLN A 9 4.00 23.11 32.82
C GLN A 9 4.32 23.49 31.37
N GLY A 10 4.69 24.74 31.10
CA GLY A 10 5.06 25.16 29.74
C GLY A 10 6.29 24.43 29.18
N LEU A 11 7.28 24.13 30.04
CA LEU A 11 8.44 23.32 29.64
C LEU A 11 8.07 21.85 29.37
N VAL A 12 7.14 21.28 30.14
CA VAL A 12 6.64 19.90 29.91
C VAL A 12 5.83 19.82 28.61
N GLU A 13 5.05 20.84 28.27
CA GLU A 13 4.31 20.90 27.00
C GLU A 13 5.27 20.97 25.80
N GLN A 14 6.21 21.92 25.80
CA GLN A 14 7.19 22.06 24.71
C GLN A 14 8.04 20.80 24.52
N TRP A 15 8.46 20.19 25.62
CA TRP A 15 9.25 18.98 25.58
C TRP A 15 8.43 17.77 25.10
N SER A 16 7.16 17.66 25.51
CA SER A 16 6.24 16.63 25.02
C SER A 16 6.01 16.76 23.52
N ASP A 17 5.82 17.98 23.01
CA ASP A 17 5.69 18.27 21.58
C ASP A 17 6.92 17.81 20.78
N GLN A 18 8.11 18.11 21.30
CA GLN A 18 9.36 17.73 20.64
C GLN A 18 9.53 16.20 20.60
N ILE A 19 9.30 15.52 21.73
CA ILE A 19 9.36 14.06 21.81
C ILE A 19 8.32 13.43 20.89
N GLN A 20 7.10 13.97 20.83
CA GLN A 20 6.05 13.46 19.95
C GLN A 20 6.44 13.59 18.47
N LYS A 21 6.98 14.74 18.04
CA LYS A 21 7.41 14.93 16.65
C LYS A 21 8.55 13.99 16.26
N GLU A 22 9.55 13.84 17.13
CA GLU A 22 10.68 12.96 16.87
C GLU A 22 10.25 11.49 16.82
N SER A 23 9.47 11.05 17.82
CA SER A 23 8.94 9.69 17.86
C SER A 23 8.01 9.40 16.68
N GLN A 24 7.16 10.35 16.27
CA GLN A 24 6.32 10.19 15.09
C GLN A 24 7.15 10.01 13.82
N THR A 25 8.20 10.83 13.66
CA THR A 25 9.12 10.71 12.53
C THR A 25 9.79 9.33 12.51
N LEU A 26 10.24 8.83 13.66
CA LEU A 26 10.84 7.49 13.79
C LEU A 26 9.82 6.39 13.41
N PHE A 27 8.58 6.49 13.90
CA PHE A 27 7.51 5.56 13.58
C PHE A 27 7.19 5.54 12.08
N GLU A 28 7.12 6.71 11.45
CA GLU A 28 6.87 6.86 10.01
C GLU A 28 7.98 6.27 9.13
N ASN A 29 9.22 6.31 9.61
CA ASN A 29 10.38 5.69 8.98
C ASN A 29 10.54 4.19 9.32
N GLY A 30 9.63 3.63 10.12
CA GLY A 30 9.62 2.21 10.46
C GLY A 30 10.54 1.82 11.61
N GLN A 31 10.98 2.80 12.40
CA GLN A 31 11.82 2.61 13.58
C GLN A 31 10.93 2.55 14.84
N LEU A 32 10.00 1.59 14.89
CA LEU A 32 9.01 1.48 15.98
C LEU A 32 9.68 1.44 17.36
N ASP A 33 10.71 0.60 17.55
CA ASP A 33 11.41 0.49 18.83
C ASP A 33 12.05 1.81 19.26
N GLN A 34 12.67 2.54 18.32
CA GLN A 34 13.26 3.85 18.63
C GLN A 34 12.18 4.88 18.93
N ALA A 35 11.08 4.87 18.19
CA ALA A 35 9.94 5.75 18.42
C ALA A 35 9.35 5.56 19.83
N ILE A 36 9.21 4.31 20.27
CA ILE A 36 8.74 3.96 21.62
C ILE A 36 9.78 4.37 22.67
N ALA A 37 11.07 4.12 22.44
CA ALA A 37 12.13 4.53 23.37
C ALA A 37 12.17 6.05 23.57
N THR A 38 11.99 6.83 22.49
CA THR A 38 11.88 8.30 22.55
C THR A 38 10.66 8.71 23.38
N LEU A 39 9.51 8.06 23.19
CA LEU A 39 8.30 8.30 24.00
C LEU A 39 8.48 7.92 25.49
N GLN A 40 9.19 6.83 25.78
CA GLN A 40 9.48 6.37 27.14
C GLN A 40 10.48 7.25 27.89
N SER A 41 11.14 8.20 27.20
CA SER A 41 11.95 9.22 27.87
C SER A 41 11.09 10.19 28.70
N ILE A 42 9.77 10.21 28.48
CA ILE A 42 8.81 10.96 29.31
C ILE A 42 8.67 10.26 30.68
N PRO A 43 9.02 10.92 31.81
CA PRO A 43 8.91 10.33 33.13
C PRO A 43 7.45 10.01 33.45
N GLU A 44 7.23 8.89 34.11
CA GLU A 44 5.89 8.42 34.46
C GLU A 44 5.09 9.36 35.36
N LYS A 45 5.78 10.29 36.03
CA LYS A 45 5.18 11.31 36.88
C LYS A 45 4.71 12.55 36.11
N ALA A 46 5.05 12.65 34.82
CA ALA A 46 4.59 13.74 33.98
C ALA A 46 3.08 13.61 33.70
N PRO A 47 2.33 14.71 33.62
CA PRO A 47 0.92 14.69 33.26
C PRO A 47 0.66 14.08 31.87
N ALA A 48 1.66 14.06 30.98
CA ALA A 48 1.58 13.45 29.66
C ALA A 48 1.76 11.91 29.64
N ALA A 49 2.25 11.29 30.72
CA ALA A 49 2.52 9.86 30.80
C ALA A 49 1.35 8.93 30.37
N PRO A 50 0.08 9.15 30.78
CA PRO A 50 -1.03 8.30 30.31
C PRO A 50 -1.24 8.39 28.80
N SER A 51 -1.12 9.58 28.20
CA SER A 51 -1.23 9.78 26.75
C SER A 51 -0.12 9.05 25.98
N VAL A 52 1.09 9.03 26.55
CA VAL A 52 2.23 8.30 26.00
C VAL A 52 1.98 6.80 25.97
N LYS A 53 1.50 6.21 27.07
CA LYS A 53 1.21 4.76 27.13
C LYS A 53 0.18 4.35 26.07
N LEU A 54 -0.92 5.11 25.95
CA LEU A 54 -1.93 4.88 24.91
C LEU A 54 -1.37 4.99 23.49
N THR A 55 -0.44 5.93 23.27
CA THR A 55 0.21 6.13 21.96
C THR A 55 1.10 4.93 21.62
N VAL A 56 1.90 4.45 22.57
CA VAL A 56 2.75 3.26 22.41
C VAL A 56 1.91 2.03 22.08
N GLU A 57 0.83 1.78 22.83
CA GLU A 57 -0.07 0.65 22.57
C GLU A 57 -0.70 0.73 21.18
N LYS A 58 -1.16 1.92 20.77
CA LYS A 58 -1.75 2.14 19.45
C LYS A 58 -0.73 1.90 18.33
N TRP A 59 0.50 2.36 18.49
CA TRP A 59 1.56 2.18 17.49
C TRP A 59 1.97 0.72 17.36
N GLN A 60 2.19 0.02 18.48
CA GLN A 60 2.48 -1.42 18.46
C GLN A 60 1.36 -2.21 17.80
N LYS A 61 0.10 -1.90 18.13
CA LYS A 61 -1.05 -2.57 17.52
C LYS A 61 -1.11 -2.34 16.01
N SER A 62 -1.03 -1.07 15.58
CA SER A 62 -1.05 -0.70 14.15
C SER A 62 0.11 -1.35 13.37
N TRP A 63 1.29 -1.43 14.00
CA TRP A 63 2.45 -2.09 13.43
C TRP A 63 2.23 -3.59 13.23
N ASN A 64 1.77 -4.29 14.27
CA ASN A 64 1.45 -5.72 14.21
C ASN A 64 0.36 -6.01 13.17
N GLU A 65 -0.69 -5.18 13.11
CA GLU A 65 -1.74 -5.28 12.08
C GLU A 65 -1.16 -5.09 10.67
N GLY A 66 -0.25 -4.13 10.50
CA GLY A 66 0.47 -3.89 9.24
C GLY A 66 1.34 -5.07 8.81
N GLU A 67 2.11 -5.65 9.73
CA GLU A 67 2.95 -6.83 9.48
C GLU A 67 2.11 -8.06 9.11
N ALA A 68 1.04 -8.31 9.86
CA ALA A 68 0.13 -9.41 9.58
C ALA A 68 -0.56 -9.26 8.23
N ALA A 69 -1.00 -8.04 7.89
CA ALA A 69 -1.58 -7.72 6.59
C ALA A 69 -0.56 -7.92 5.46
N LEU A 70 0.68 -7.46 5.62
CA LEU A 70 1.73 -7.61 4.61
C LEU A 70 2.05 -9.08 4.35
N LYS A 71 2.19 -9.89 5.42
CA LYS A 71 2.41 -11.34 5.32
C LYS A 71 1.24 -12.04 4.64
N SER A 72 0.01 -11.67 5.01
CA SER A 72 -1.20 -12.22 4.40
C SER A 72 -1.29 -11.87 2.92
N SER A 73 -0.95 -10.64 2.53
CA SER A 73 -0.92 -10.22 1.13
C SER A 73 0.09 -11.04 0.32
N GLN A 74 1.28 -11.31 0.86
CA GLN A 74 2.27 -12.15 0.18
C GLN A 74 1.75 -13.58 -0.08
N ASP A 75 1.11 -14.19 0.91
CA ASP A 75 0.47 -15.51 0.75
C ASP A 75 -0.66 -15.48 -0.28
N LEU A 76 -1.49 -14.42 -0.28
CA LEU A 76 -2.55 -14.22 -1.26
C LEU A 76 -2.00 -14.05 -2.68
N LEU A 77 -0.90 -13.30 -2.85
CA LEU A 77 -0.20 -13.17 -4.14
C LEU A 77 0.29 -14.53 -4.63
N ALA A 78 0.91 -15.33 -3.76
CA ALA A 78 1.39 -16.67 -4.09
C ALA A 78 0.24 -17.62 -4.53
N ARG A 79 -0.97 -17.41 -4.01
CA ARG A 79 -2.19 -18.16 -4.38
C ARG A 79 -2.91 -17.59 -5.61
N GLY A 80 -2.38 -16.54 -6.25
CA GLY A 80 -3.03 -15.85 -7.36
C GLY A 80 -4.27 -15.04 -6.96
N GLN A 81 -4.46 -14.76 -5.67
CA GLN A 81 -5.58 -13.97 -5.15
C GLN A 81 -5.24 -12.47 -5.15
N TRP A 82 -4.95 -11.95 -6.34
CA TRP A 82 -4.41 -10.60 -6.54
C TRP A 82 -5.28 -9.48 -5.95
N LEU A 83 -6.60 -9.55 -6.13
CA LEU A 83 -7.54 -8.56 -5.59
C LEU A 83 -7.59 -8.59 -4.06
N ALA A 84 -7.59 -9.78 -3.46
CA ALA A 84 -7.59 -9.93 -2.01
C ALA A 84 -6.27 -9.42 -1.42
N ALA A 85 -5.14 -9.70 -2.07
CA ALA A 85 -3.83 -9.19 -1.68
C ALA A 85 -3.80 -7.66 -1.67
N LYS A 86 -4.29 -7.02 -2.75
CA LYS A 86 -4.40 -5.56 -2.87
C LYS A 86 -5.24 -4.96 -1.75
N ASN A 87 -6.47 -5.46 -1.55
CA ASN A 87 -7.36 -5.00 -0.49
C ASN A 87 -6.72 -5.08 0.90
N GLN A 88 -5.85 -6.07 1.12
CA GLN A 88 -5.18 -6.24 2.41
C GLN A 88 -3.99 -5.29 2.58
N LEU A 89 -3.27 -4.96 1.51
CA LEU A 89 -2.23 -3.92 1.52
C LEU A 89 -2.83 -2.53 1.79
N GLU A 90 -4.06 -2.26 1.34
CA GLU A 90 -4.75 -1.00 1.57
C GLU A 90 -5.12 -0.74 3.04
N LYS A 91 -5.19 -1.79 3.87
CA LYS A 91 -5.46 -1.64 5.32
C LYS A 91 -4.25 -1.20 6.13
N ILE A 92 -3.04 -1.36 5.58
CA ILE A 92 -1.81 -0.97 6.26
C ILE A 92 -1.71 0.55 6.27
N ALA A 93 -1.31 1.11 7.41
CA ALA A 93 -1.14 2.55 7.60
C ALA A 93 -0.34 3.21 6.45
N PRO A 94 -0.73 4.42 6.00
CA PRO A 94 -0.08 5.11 4.88
C PRO A 94 1.19 5.85 5.31
N THR A 95 2.12 5.17 6.01
CA THR A 95 3.41 5.76 6.40
C THR A 95 4.45 5.63 5.28
N PRO A 96 5.49 6.48 5.23
CA PRO A 96 6.60 6.35 4.29
C PRO A 96 7.19 4.93 4.23
N TYR A 97 7.47 4.33 5.39
CA TYR A 97 7.97 2.95 5.50
C TYR A 97 7.01 1.94 4.85
N TRP A 98 5.74 1.96 5.24
CA TRP A 98 4.76 1.00 4.73
C TRP A 98 4.50 1.20 3.24
N ASN A 99 4.48 2.44 2.76
CA ASN A 99 4.32 2.73 1.34
C ASN A 99 5.48 2.15 0.52
N GLN A 100 6.71 2.26 1.01
CA GLN A 100 7.88 1.66 0.36
C GLN A 100 7.76 0.12 0.31
N LYS A 101 7.32 -0.51 1.40
CA LYS A 101 7.14 -1.97 1.49
C LYS A 101 6.00 -2.49 0.61
N LYS A 102 4.88 -1.76 0.57
CA LYS A 102 3.67 -2.13 -0.19
C LYS A 102 3.84 -1.95 -1.69
N LYS A 103 4.59 -0.95 -2.14
CA LYS A 103 4.71 -0.57 -3.56
C LYS A 103 4.97 -1.75 -4.51
N PRO A 104 6.00 -2.60 -4.30
CA PRO A 104 6.22 -3.75 -5.19
C PRO A 104 5.08 -4.79 -5.11
N LEU A 105 4.49 -5.01 -3.93
CA LEU A 105 3.39 -5.96 -3.76
C LEU A 105 2.09 -5.47 -4.42
N LEU A 106 1.83 -4.16 -4.40
CA LEU A 106 0.72 -3.54 -5.11
C LEU A 106 0.90 -3.67 -6.62
N GLN A 107 2.10 -3.40 -7.13
CA GLN A 107 2.41 -3.56 -8.56
C GLN A 107 2.22 -5.00 -9.04
N GLU A 108 2.69 -5.98 -8.24
CA GLU A 108 2.50 -7.40 -8.52
C GLU A 108 1.00 -7.77 -8.53
N ALA A 109 0.24 -7.32 -7.52
CA ALA A 109 -1.20 -7.52 -7.48
C ALA A 109 -1.90 -6.94 -8.72
N GLU A 110 -1.54 -5.72 -9.12
CA GLU A 110 -2.14 -5.05 -10.27
C GLU A 110 -1.80 -5.72 -11.60
N ALA A 111 -0.56 -6.18 -11.76
CA ALA A 111 -0.14 -6.98 -12.91
C ALA A 111 -0.91 -8.30 -12.99
N GLY A 112 -1.08 -9.00 -11.87
CA GLY A 112 -1.88 -10.22 -11.78
C GLY A 112 -3.35 -10.00 -12.14
N ILE A 113 -3.96 -8.90 -11.67
CA ILE A 113 -5.34 -8.52 -12.03
C ILE A 113 -5.44 -8.26 -13.54
N ALA A 114 -4.51 -7.50 -14.13
CA ALA A 114 -4.50 -7.19 -15.56
C ALA A 114 -4.30 -8.44 -16.44
N GLY A 115 -3.42 -9.35 -16.03
CA GLY A 115 -3.19 -10.63 -16.70
C GLY A 115 -4.42 -11.55 -16.65
N SER A 116 -5.09 -11.60 -15.49
CA SER A 116 -6.32 -12.37 -15.28
C SER A 116 -7.50 -11.84 -16.11
N GLY A 117 -7.62 -10.52 -16.23
CA GLY A 117 -8.64 -9.86 -17.05
C GLY A 117 -8.45 -10.10 -18.56
N THR A 118 -7.20 -10.19 -19.02
CA THR A 118 -6.87 -10.44 -20.43
C THR A 118 -7.26 -11.85 -20.90
N LEU A 119 -7.19 -12.86 -20.01
CA LEU A 119 -7.57 -14.24 -20.37
C LEU A 119 -9.09 -14.39 -20.60
N ARG A 120 -9.91 -13.56 -19.94
CA ARG A 120 -11.39 -13.63 -20.03
C ARG A 120 -11.94 -13.08 -21.36
N SER A 121 -11.14 -12.33 -22.12
CA SER A 121 -11.53 -11.74 -23.40
C SER A 121 -11.16 -12.59 -24.62
N ARG A 122 -10.42 -13.69 -24.44
CA ARG A 122 -9.93 -14.53 -25.56
C ARG A 122 -10.74 -15.82 -25.78
N THR A 123 -11.72 -16.12 -24.92
CA THR A 123 -12.74 -17.15 -25.13
C THR A 123 -14.08 -16.52 -25.55
N GLY A 124 -14.03 -15.70 -26.59
CA GLY A 124 -15.18 -15.35 -27.42
C GLY A 124 -14.92 -15.95 -28.80
N SER A 125 -15.61 -17.06 -29.09
CA SER A 125 -15.57 -17.87 -30.30
C SER A 125 -15.22 -17.13 -31.61
N PRO A 126 -14.27 -17.63 -32.44
CA PRO A 126 -14.30 -17.41 -33.88
C PRO A 126 -15.37 -18.34 -34.47
N GLY A 127 -16.63 -18.03 -34.25
CA GLY A 127 -17.74 -18.91 -34.61
C GLY A 127 -19.03 -18.15 -34.73
N GLY A 128 -19.14 -17.33 -35.78
CA GLY A 128 -20.33 -16.54 -36.03
C GLY A 128 -20.24 -15.74 -37.32
N ASP A 129 -20.61 -16.39 -38.41
CA ASP A 129 -21.23 -15.79 -39.59
C ASP A 129 -20.41 -14.77 -40.42
N ARG A 130 -19.74 -15.29 -41.45
CA ARG A 130 -19.78 -14.64 -42.78
C ARG A 130 -19.96 -15.70 -43.85
N ARG A 131 -21.21 -16.08 -44.09
CA ARG A 131 -21.60 -16.54 -45.42
C ARG A 131 -21.36 -15.39 -46.40
N ARG A 132 -20.18 -15.33 -47.01
CA ARG A 132 -19.98 -14.71 -48.33
C ARG A 132 -19.25 -15.69 -49.23
N CYS A 133 -19.97 -16.73 -49.62
CA CYS A 133 -19.73 -17.34 -50.93
C CYS A 133 -20.27 -16.36 -51.98
N ARG A 134 -19.39 -15.56 -52.58
CA ARG A 134 -19.57 -15.07 -53.94
C ARG A 134 -18.25 -15.29 -54.67
N PRO A 135 -18.16 -16.24 -55.62
CA PRO A 135 -17.00 -16.33 -56.48
C PRO A 135 -17.12 -15.21 -57.54
N GLU A 136 -16.16 -14.30 -57.57
CA GLU A 136 -15.96 -13.39 -58.71
C GLU A 136 -14.79 -13.95 -59.54
N PRO A 137 -14.98 -14.34 -60.81
CA PRO A 137 -13.91 -14.88 -61.63
C PRO A 137 -13.12 -13.73 -62.26
N ALA A 138 -11.93 -13.44 -61.72
CA ALA A 138 -10.94 -12.62 -62.42
C ALA A 138 -10.16 -13.52 -63.38
N LEU A 139 -10.62 -13.60 -64.63
CA LEU A 139 -9.86 -14.20 -65.70
C LEU A 139 -8.60 -13.38 -65.97
N SER A 140 -7.50 -14.06 -65.67
CA SER A 140 -6.11 -13.76 -65.98
C SER A 140 -5.87 -13.62 -67.49
N GLN A 141 -5.05 -12.63 -67.85
CA GLN A 141 -4.14 -12.57 -69.00
C GLN A 141 -4.70 -12.38 -70.43
N ARG A 142 -4.30 -11.28 -71.08
CA ARG A 142 -3.26 -11.28 -72.13
C ARG A 142 -2.95 -9.85 -72.63
N GLN A 143 -1.66 -9.47 -72.55
CA GLN A 143 -0.97 -8.47 -73.38
C GLN A 143 -0.94 -8.93 -74.87
N PRO A 144 -0.46 -8.18 -75.91
CA PRO A 144 0.46 -7.03 -75.89
C PRO A 144 0.24 -5.90 -76.95
N ALA A 145 1.24 -5.02 -76.99
CA ALA A 145 1.54 -3.82 -77.78
C ALA A 145 1.24 -3.74 -79.31
N LEU A 146 1.32 -2.48 -79.78
CA LEU A 146 1.84 -2.00 -81.09
C LEU A 146 0.85 -1.89 -82.26
N VAL A 147 0.51 -0.66 -82.68
CA VAL A 147 1.09 0.06 -83.85
C VAL A 147 0.56 1.49 -83.92
#